data_AF-A0A661TKR8-F1
#
_entry.id   AF-A0A661TKR8-F1
#
_cell.length_a   1.000
_cell.length_b   1.000
_cell.length_c   1.000
_cell.angle_alpha   90.00
_cell.angle_beta   90.00
_cell.angle_gamma   90.00
#
_symmetry.space_group_name_H-M   'P 1'
#
loop_
_entity.id
_entity.type
_entity.pdbx_description
1 polymer ?
#
loop_
_entity_poly.entity_id
_entity_poly.type
_entity_poly.pdbx_seq_one_letter_code
_entity_poly.pdbx_strand_id
1 'polypeptide(L)'
;MKRRREDTRFLELISPIKAEHPAWGYRMVWAYLKYHLGHQVNKKRIYRIMKEHNLLVKPNLKLKARRDNQNNPLNPGQAALINSGVST
;
A
#
# COMPACT_ATOMS: atom_id res chain seq x y z
N MET A 1 -6.59 -23.03 21.15
CA MET A 1 -6.77 -23.71 19.85
C MET A 1 -7.75 -23.02 18.89
N LYS A 2 -8.93 -22.51 19.31
CA LYS A 2 -9.97 -21.94 18.41
C LYS A 2 -9.46 -20.89 17.40
N ARG A 3 -8.62 -19.96 17.83
CA ARG A 3 -8.11 -18.85 17.01
C ARG A 3 -7.39 -19.33 15.72
N ARG A 4 -6.53 -20.35 15.82
CA ARG A 4 -5.79 -20.88 14.66
C ARG A 4 -6.72 -21.49 13.60
N ARG A 5 -7.76 -22.22 14.02
CA ARG A 5 -8.72 -22.83 13.08
C ARG A 5 -9.47 -21.79 12.25
N GLU A 6 -9.91 -20.72 12.90
CA GLU A 6 -10.54 -19.60 12.19
C GLU A 6 -9.55 -18.83 11.31
N ASP A 7 -8.30 -18.66 11.75
CA ASP A 7 -7.27 -18.03 10.93
C ASP A 7 -7.01 -18.84 9.64
N THR A 8 -7.00 -20.18 9.73
CA THR A 8 -6.93 -21.08 8.57
C THR A 8 -8.12 -20.87 7.63
N ARG A 9 -9.35 -20.76 8.15
CA ARG A 9 -10.53 -20.48 7.32
C ARG A 9 -10.41 -19.15 6.57
N PHE A 10 -9.89 -18.11 7.22
CA PHE A 10 -9.67 -16.83 6.54
C PHE A 10 -8.51 -16.91 5.53
N LEU A 11 -7.49 -17.72 5.78
CA LEU A 11 -6.42 -17.96 4.81
C LEU A 11 -6.98 -18.56 3.50
N GLU A 12 -7.84 -19.55 3.60
CA GLU A 12 -8.50 -20.21 2.46
C GLU A 12 -9.36 -19.23 1.64
N LEU A 13 -9.97 -18.24 2.29
CA LEU A 13 -10.70 -17.17 1.60
C LEU A 13 -9.78 -16.12 0.98
N ILE A 14 -8.69 -15.76 1.66
CA ILE A 14 -7.76 -14.72 1.23
C ILE A 14 -6.93 -15.17 0.02
N SER A 15 -6.52 -16.44 -0.02
CA SER A 15 -5.65 -17.00 -1.07
C SER A 15 -6.19 -16.81 -2.50
N PRO A 16 -7.45 -17.18 -2.82
CA PRO A 16 -8.01 -16.97 -4.16
C PRO A 16 -8.16 -15.48 -4.50
N ILE A 17 -8.65 -14.65 -3.56
CA ILE A 17 -8.77 -13.19 -3.75
C ILE A 17 -7.39 -12.59 -4.09
N LYS A 18 -6.34 -13.07 -3.44
CA LYS A 18 -4.98 -12.60 -3.66
C LYS A 18 -4.40 -13.07 -4.99
N ALA A 19 -4.76 -14.27 -5.44
CA ALA A 19 -4.37 -14.79 -6.75
C ALA A 19 -5.03 -14.00 -7.88
N GLU A 20 -6.31 -13.66 -7.73
CA GLU A 20 -7.05 -12.81 -8.68
C GLU A 20 -6.54 -11.36 -8.67
N HIS A 21 -6.15 -10.85 -7.50
CA HIS A 21 -5.69 -9.48 -7.32
C HIS A 21 -4.29 -9.39 -6.67
N PRO A 22 -3.22 -9.70 -7.42
CA PRO A 22 -1.86 -9.75 -6.88
C PRO A 22 -1.35 -8.40 -6.37
N ALA A 23 -1.87 -7.27 -6.90
CA ALA A 23 -1.52 -5.94 -6.45
C ALA A 23 -2.22 -5.50 -5.14
N TRP A 24 -3.23 -6.24 -4.67
CA TRP A 24 -3.99 -5.83 -3.49
C TRP A 24 -3.23 -6.05 -2.19
N GLY A 25 -3.12 -4.99 -1.39
CA GLY A 25 -2.65 -5.09 0.00
C GLY A 25 -3.75 -5.57 0.95
N TYR A 26 -3.38 -5.77 2.21
CA TYR A 26 -4.30 -6.27 3.25
C TYR A 26 -5.54 -5.39 3.46
N ARG A 27 -5.46 -4.09 3.15
CA ARG A 27 -6.59 -3.15 3.27
C ARG A 27 -7.68 -3.44 2.24
N MET A 28 -7.29 -3.71 1.00
CA MET A 28 -8.23 -4.03 -0.09
C MET A 28 -8.85 -5.42 0.14
N VAL A 29 -8.03 -6.41 0.50
CA VAL A 29 -8.52 -7.76 0.85
C VAL A 29 -9.51 -7.70 2.02
N TRP A 30 -9.20 -6.93 3.06
CA TRP A 30 -10.14 -6.72 4.18
C TRP A 30 -11.45 -6.06 3.73
N ALA A 31 -11.39 -5.04 2.86
CA ALA A 31 -12.59 -4.38 2.35
C ALA A 31 -13.45 -5.35 1.55
N TYR A 32 -12.82 -6.17 0.71
CA TYR A 32 -13.51 -7.21 -0.06
C TYR A 32 -14.22 -8.22 0.87
N LEU A 33 -13.49 -8.75 1.86
CA LEU A 33 -14.06 -9.66 2.86
C LEU A 33 -15.25 -9.05 3.62
N LYS A 34 -15.17 -7.77 3.97
CA LYS A 34 -16.22 -7.09 4.74
C LYS A 34 -17.44 -6.73 3.89
N TYR A 35 -17.24 -6.11 2.74
CA TYR A 35 -18.31 -5.50 1.96
C TYR A 35 -18.89 -6.43 0.90
N HIS A 36 -18.07 -7.31 0.30
CA HIS A 36 -18.55 -8.25 -0.71
C HIS A 36 -18.95 -9.60 -0.11
N LEU A 37 -18.17 -10.11 0.84
CA LEU A 37 -18.41 -11.43 1.46
C LEU A 37 -19.12 -11.36 2.82
N GLY A 38 -19.37 -10.16 3.36
CA GLY A 38 -20.11 -9.95 4.61
C GLY A 38 -19.39 -10.42 5.89
N HIS A 39 -18.09 -10.70 5.82
CA HIS A 39 -17.34 -11.16 6.99
C HIS A 39 -16.94 -10.00 7.92
N GLN A 40 -17.42 -10.03 9.16
CA GLN A 40 -17.04 -9.08 10.18
C GLN A 40 -15.69 -9.44 10.81
N VAL A 41 -14.60 -9.05 10.14
CA VAL A 41 -13.23 -9.29 10.62
C VAL A 41 -12.49 -7.99 10.86
N ASN A 42 -11.66 -7.95 11.91
CA ASN A 42 -10.81 -6.81 12.19
C ASN A 42 -9.63 -6.73 11.19
N LYS A 43 -9.34 -5.52 10.70
CA LYS A 43 -8.18 -5.22 9.82
C LYS A 43 -6.87 -5.78 10.36
N LYS A 44 -6.64 -5.68 11.69
CA LYS A 44 -5.41 -6.18 12.33
C LYS A 44 -5.25 -7.70 12.19
N ARG A 45 -6.36 -8.45 12.18
CA ARG A 45 -6.34 -9.91 12.03
C ARG A 45 -5.95 -10.31 10.62
N ILE A 46 -6.56 -9.68 9.60
CA ILE A 46 -6.22 -9.91 8.19
C ILE A 46 -4.75 -9.55 7.93
N TYR A 47 -4.28 -8.42 8.46
CA TYR A 47 -2.87 -8.05 8.36
C TYR A 47 -1.95 -9.12 8.94
N ARG A 48 -2.26 -9.62 10.15
CA ARG A 48 -1.45 -10.67 10.80
C ARG A 48 -1.42 -11.95 9.98
N ILE A 49 -2.56 -12.45 9.52
CA ILE A 49 -2.66 -13.68 8.70
C ILE A 49 -1.85 -13.50 7.41
N MET A 50 -2.06 -12.39 6.68
CA MET A 50 -1.31 -12.14 5.45
C MET A 50 0.20 -11.98 5.69
N LYS A 51 0.60 -11.44 6.85
CA LYS A 51 2.01 -11.31 7.22
C LYS A 51 2.65 -12.67 7.54
N GLU A 52 1.99 -13.49 8.35
CA GLU A 52 2.45 -14.84 8.72
C GLU A 52 2.61 -15.74 7.48
N HIS A 53 1.78 -15.55 6.46
CA HIS A 53 1.80 -16.34 5.22
C HIS A 53 2.48 -15.66 4.02
N ASN A 54 3.22 -14.56 4.23
CA ASN A 54 3.94 -13.83 3.17
C ASN A 54 3.08 -13.34 1.99
N LEU A 55 1.79 -13.09 2.20
CA LEU A 55 0.82 -12.63 1.19
C LEU A 55 0.80 -11.10 1.01
N LEU A 56 1.71 -10.38 1.69
CA LEU A 56 1.80 -8.92 1.59
C LEU A 56 2.46 -8.50 0.27
N VAL A 57 1.96 -7.41 -0.32
CA VAL A 57 2.60 -6.76 -1.47
C VAL A 57 3.89 -6.12 -1.00
N LYS A 58 5.01 -6.52 -1.60
CA LYS A 58 6.31 -5.91 -1.34
C LYS A 58 6.38 -4.55 -2.06
N PRO A 59 6.86 -3.49 -1.39
CA PRO A 59 7.02 -2.20 -2.04
C PRO A 59 8.07 -2.31 -3.15
N ASN A 60 7.75 -1.79 -4.35
CA ASN A 60 8.73 -1.68 -5.42
C ASN A 60 9.60 -0.44 -5.17
N LEU A 61 10.70 -0.63 -4.44
CA LEU A 61 11.61 0.47 -4.06
C LEU A 61 12.43 1.01 -5.25
N LYS A 62 12.50 0.27 -6.36
CA LYS A 62 13.26 0.67 -7.56
C LYS A 62 12.54 1.77 -8.34
N LEU A 63 11.21 1.72 -8.39
CA LEU A 63 10.37 2.70 -9.08
C LEU A 63 10.04 3.85 -8.13
N LYS A 64 11.04 4.68 -7.81
CA LYS A 64 10.82 5.91 -7.05
C LYS A 64 10.90 7.09 -8.01
N ALA A 65 9.77 7.75 -8.25
CA ALA A 65 9.75 9.00 -8.98
C ALA A 65 10.67 10.02 -8.29
N ARG A 66 11.60 10.61 -9.05
CA ARG A 66 12.35 11.79 -8.60
C ARG A 66 11.35 12.94 -8.55
N ARG A 67 11.03 13.41 -7.35
CA ARG A 67 10.21 14.62 -7.18
C ARG A 67 11.15 15.80 -7.35
N ASP A 68 10.89 16.61 -8.38
CA ASP A 68 11.54 17.91 -8.47
C ASP A 68 11.03 18.79 -7.33
N ASN A 69 11.94 19.44 -6.62
CA ASN A 69 11.62 20.31 -5.49
C ASN A 69 11.68 21.75 -6.00
N GLN A 70 10.83 22.07 -6.97
CA GLN A 70 10.80 23.40 -7.61
C GLN A 70 10.52 24.53 -6.62
N ASN A 71 9.88 24.21 -5.49
CA ASN A 71 9.58 25.15 -4.41
C ASN A 71 10.58 25.09 -3.26
N ASN A 72 11.78 24.51 -3.46
CA ASN A 72 12.83 24.51 -2.43
C ASN A 72 13.58 25.84 -2.43
N PRO A 73 13.47 26.67 -1.37
CA PRO A 73 14.19 27.95 -1.29
C PRO A 73 15.71 27.80 -1.21
N LEU A 74 16.22 26.57 -1.05
CA LEU A 74 17.66 26.25 -1.00
C LEU A 74 18.24 25.78 -2.35
N ASN A 75 17.49 25.84 -3.44
CA ASN A 75 18.00 25.42 -4.75
C ASN A 75 18.67 26.61 -5.47
N PRO A 76 20.01 26.66 -5.57
CA PRO A 76 20.74 27.82 -6.09
C PRO A 76 20.44 28.12 -7.57
N GLY A 77 19.83 27.19 -8.29
CA GLY A 77 19.50 27.34 -9.71
C GLY A 77 18.40 28.35 -10.02
N GLN A 78 17.52 28.68 -9.07
CA GLN A 78 16.45 29.68 -9.29
C GLN A 78 16.83 31.08 -8.79
N ALA A 79 17.68 31.20 -7.76
CA ALA A 79 18.10 32.49 -7.20
C ALA A 79 18.83 33.38 -8.22
N ALA A 80 19.47 32.78 -9.23
CA ALA A 80 20.16 33.50 -10.30
C ALA A 80 19.21 34.18 -11.30
N LEU A 81 17.99 33.66 -11.50
CA LEU A 81 17.05 34.21 -12.49
C LEU A 81 16.29 35.43 -11.95
N ILE A 82 16.02 35.47 -10.65
CA ILE A 82 15.27 36.55 -9.99
C ILE A 82 16.05 37.88 -10.01
N ASN A 83 17.38 37.84 -10.08
CA ASN A 83 18.25 39.03 -10.12
C ASN A 83 18.55 39.54 -11.54
N SER A 84 18.05 38.87 -12.58
CA SER A 84 18.41 39.18 -13.98
C SER A 84 17.43 40.11 -14.70
N GLY A 85 16.32 40.53 -14.07
CA GLY A 85 15.45 41.60 -14.59
C GLY A 85 14.80 41.35 -15.95
N VAL A 86 14.78 40.10 -16.44
CA VAL A 86 14.11 39.76 -17.71
C VAL A 86 12.66 39.40 -17.42
N SER A 87 11.77 40.39 -17.51
CA SER A 87 10.33 40.16 -17.65
C SER A 87 10.04 39.76 -19.09
N THR A 88 9.46 38.57 -19.30
CA THR A 88 8.67 38.26 -20.50
C THR A 88 7.51 37.38 -20.10
#